data_AF-A0A9X3F0V1-F1
#
_entry.id   AF-A0A9X3F0V1-F1
#
_cell.length_a   1.000
_cell.length_b   1.000
_cell.length_c   1.000
_cell.angle_alpha   90.00
_cell.angle_beta   90.00
_cell.angle_gamma   90.00
#
_symmetry.space_group_name_H-M   'P 1'
#
loop_
_entity.id
_entity.type
_entity.pdbx_description
1 polymer ?
#
loop_
_entity_poly.entity_id
_entity_poly.type
_entity_poly.pdbx_seq_one_letter_code
_entity_poly.pdbx_strand_id
1 'polypeptide(L)'
;MQQTRRGRPQEADPREIARIALDLFEREGFDRVTMDEIADAASVSRRTLFRLFPSKWELVWGSLGDILDVMRQRAAALSGADLRVGGVLREFIEPFLRPLDDPEAAATARRRLRVIASAPALLDHPTLREIEAVLATAVAAGPSPSGAPPPWSRTRWSPSRSPR
;
A
#
# COMPACT_ATOMS: atom_id res chain seq x y z
N MET A 1 -18.63 -47.61 12.91
CA MET A 1 -18.97 -46.51 11.99
C MET A 1 -19.06 -45.21 12.78
N GLN A 2 -18.09 -44.31 12.68
CA GLN A 2 -18.21 -42.96 13.26
C GLN A 2 -17.94 -41.93 12.15
N GLN A 3 -19.01 -41.29 11.70
CA GLN A 3 -18.95 -40.20 10.74
C GLN A 3 -18.48 -38.94 11.47
N THR A 4 -17.22 -38.56 11.25
CA THR A 4 -16.72 -37.22 11.55
C THR A 4 -17.47 -36.24 10.65
N ARG A 5 -18.29 -35.38 11.27
CA ARG A 5 -18.96 -34.26 10.60
C ARG A 5 -17.89 -33.37 9.96
N ARG A 6 -17.71 -33.49 8.64
CA ARG A 6 -16.92 -32.55 7.84
C ARG A 6 -17.58 -31.18 7.98
N GLY A 7 -16.97 -30.30 8.76
CA GLY A 7 -17.34 -28.89 8.78
C GLY A 7 -17.35 -28.36 7.35
N ARG A 8 -18.33 -27.53 7.01
CA ARG A 8 -18.41 -26.83 5.72
C ARG A 8 -17.03 -26.21 5.43
N PRO A 9 -16.43 -26.38 4.24
CA PRO A 9 -15.13 -25.79 3.94
C PRO A 9 -15.19 -24.30 4.29
N GLN A 10 -14.28 -23.84 5.15
CA GLN A 10 -14.09 -22.42 5.38
C GLN A 10 -13.79 -21.82 4.01
N GLU A 11 -14.67 -20.94 3.52
CA GLU A 11 -14.44 -20.28 2.24
C GLU A 11 -13.12 -19.52 2.34
N ALA A 12 -12.26 -19.72 1.34
CA ALA A 12 -10.95 -19.10 1.29
C ALA A 12 -11.12 -17.58 1.12
N ASP A 13 -10.93 -16.81 2.20
CA ASP A 13 -10.96 -15.36 2.16
C ASP A 13 -9.61 -14.82 1.63
N PRO A 14 -9.59 -14.18 0.45
CA PRO A 14 -8.36 -13.62 -0.11
C PRO A 14 -7.68 -12.59 0.82
N ARG A 15 -8.46 -11.83 1.62
CA ARG A 15 -7.90 -10.82 2.53
C ARG A 15 -7.12 -11.49 3.66
N GLU A 16 -7.69 -12.54 4.24
CA GLU A 16 -7.04 -13.30 5.30
C GLU A 16 -5.80 -14.03 4.79
N ILE A 17 -5.86 -14.61 3.59
CA ILE A 17 -4.70 -15.23 2.95
C ILE A 17 -3.57 -14.22 2.73
N ALA A 18 -3.89 -13.03 2.23
CA ALA A 18 -2.89 -11.97 2.05
C ALA A 18 -2.30 -11.51 3.39
N ARG A 19 -3.11 -11.42 4.44
CA ARG A 19 -2.65 -11.08 5.80
C ARG A 19 -1.66 -12.12 6.33
N ILE A 20 -1.99 -13.41 6.21
CA ILE A 20 -1.12 -14.53 6.59
C ILE A 20 0.19 -14.52 5.79
N ALA A 21 0.12 -14.28 4.49
CA ALA A 21 1.31 -14.17 3.64
C ALA A 21 2.21 -13.01 4.07
N LEU A 22 1.64 -11.84 4.36
CA LEU A 22 2.40 -10.68 4.86
C LEU A 22 3.04 -10.97 6.23
N ASP A 23 2.37 -11.70 7.12
CA ASP A 23 2.94 -12.15 8.40
C ASP A 23 4.17 -13.04 8.16
N LEU A 24 4.06 -13.97 7.22
CA LEU A 24 5.12 -14.91 6.88
C LEU A 24 6.31 -14.19 6.22
N PHE A 25 6.05 -13.30 5.26
CA PHE A 25 7.09 -12.49 4.61
C PHE A 25 7.86 -11.60 5.60
N GLU A 26 7.16 -11.01 6.57
CA GLU A 26 7.82 -10.19 7.60
C GLU A 26 8.70 -11.02 8.52
N ARG A 27 8.29 -12.23 8.89
CA ARG A 27 9.03 -13.10 9.81
C ARG A 27 10.21 -13.80 9.14
N GLU A 28 10.02 -14.29 7.93
CA GLU A 28 10.93 -15.26 7.29
C GLU A 28 11.62 -14.70 6.04
N GLY A 29 11.15 -13.54 5.56
CA GLY A 29 11.68 -12.83 4.40
C GLY A 29 10.97 -13.20 3.11
N PHE A 30 10.58 -12.18 2.34
CA PHE A 30 9.84 -12.32 1.08
C PHE A 30 10.53 -13.25 0.05
N ASP A 31 11.86 -13.25 0.00
CA ASP A 31 12.60 -14.06 -0.97
C ASP A 31 12.61 -15.55 -0.62
N ARG A 32 12.55 -15.88 0.67
CA ARG A 32 12.63 -17.27 1.16
C ARG A 32 11.28 -17.97 1.14
N VAL A 33 10.23 -17.23 1.49
CA VAL A 33 8.87 -17.79 1.59
C VAL A 33 8.35 -18.21 0.21
N THR A 34 7.76 -19.39 0.18
CA THR A 34 7.18 -20.03 -0.99
C THR A 34 5.66 -19.98 -0.97
N MET A 35 5.04 -20.16 -2.15
CA MET A 35 3.57 -20.27 -2.25
C MET A 35 3.03 -21.52 -1.52
N ASP A 36 3.84 -22.58 -1.37
CA ASP A 36 3.41 -23.79 -0.66
C ASP A 36 3.31 -23.55 0.84
N GLU A 37 4.31 -22.91 1.45
CA GLU A 37 4.29 -22.53 2.86
C GLU A 37 3.12 -21.59 3.18
N ILE A 38 2.77 -20.70 2.25
CA ILE A 38 1.60 -19.82 2.38
C ILE A 38 0.30 -20.61 2.30
N ALA A 39 0.20 -21.58 1.37
CA ALA A 39 -0.99 -22.42 1.23
C ALA A 39 -1.22 -23.24 2.51
N ASP A 40 -0.15 -23.81 3.05
CA ASP A 40 -0.17 -24.57 4.30
C ASP A 40 -0.56 -23.67 5.48
N ALA A 41 0.07 -22.50 5.63
CA ALA A 41 -0.24 -21.55 6.70
C ALA A 41 -1.68 -21.03 6.64
N ALA A 42 -2.22 -20.81 5.44
CA ALA A 42 -3.59 -20.37 5.24
C ALA A 42 -4.62 -21.51 5.21
N SER A 43 -4.19 -22.77 5.39
CA SER A 43 -5.06 -23.95 5.37
C SER A 43 -5.90 -24.06 4.09
N VAL A 44 -5.32 -23.69 2.94
CA VAL A 44 -5.95 -23.80 1.61
C VAL A 44 -5.14 -24.69 0.70
N SER A 45 -5.79 -25.31 -0.28
CA SER A 45 -5.04 -26.08 -1.28
C SER A 45 -4.16 -25.16 -2.13
N ARG A 46 -2.99 -25.65 -2.56
CA ARG A 46 -2.13 -24.96 -3.54
C ARG A 46 -2.93 -24.47 -4.75
N ARG A 47 -3.82 -25.31 -5.30
CA ARG A 47 -4.69 -24.94 -6.43
C ARG A 47 -5.60 -23.76 -6.11
N THR A 48 -6.16 -23.71 -4.90
CA THR A 48 -6.98 -22.59 -4.43
C THR A 48 -6.14 -21.31 -4.34
N LEU A 49 -4.96 -21.40 -3.74
CA LEU A 49 -4.07 -20.26 -3.59
C LEU A 49 -3.66 -19.69 -4.94
N PHE A 50 -3.13 -20.51 -5.86
CA PHE A 50 -2.70 -20.04 -7.18
C PHE A 50 -3.85 -19.49 -8.05
N ARG A 51 -5.08 -19.95 -7.83
CA ARG A 51 -6.26 -19.39 -8.50
C ARG A 51 -6.57 -17.97 -8.00
N LEU A 52 -6.36 -17.70 -6.72
CA LEU A 52 -6.59 -16.38 -6.11
C LEU A 52 -5.40 -15.43 -6.32
N PHE A 53 -4.19 -15.98 -6.23
CA PHE A 53 -2.93 -15.27 -6.27
C PHE A 53 -1.96 -16.03 -7.19
N PRO A 54 -1.89 -15.66 -8.47
CA PRO A 54 -1.02 -16.33 -9.44
C PRO A 54 0.47 -16.34 -9.06
N SER A 55 0.91 -15.39 -8.22
CA SER A 55 2.28 -15.30 -7.74
C SER A 55 2.37 -14.72 -6.33
N LYS A 56 3.54 -14.84 -5.69
CA LYS A 56 3.81 -14.21 -4.38
C LYS A 56 3.75 -12.68 -4.41
N TRP A 57 3.99 -12.07 -5.58
CA TRP A 57 3.88 -10.62 -5.76
C TRP A 57 2.45 -10.15 -5.58
N GLU A 58 1.45 -10.92 -6.03
CA GLU A 58 0.03 -10.58 -5.92
C GLU A 58 -0.46 -10.55 -4.46
N LEU A 59 0.20 -11.28 -3.57
CA LEU A 59 -0.11 -11.22 -2.13
C LEU A 59 0.32 -9.89 -1.50
N VAL A 60 1.29 -9.19 -2.11
CA VAL A 60 1.76 -7.88 -1.68
C VAL A 60 1.07 -6.76 -2.47
N TRP A 61 1.03 -6.88 -3.80
CA TRP A 61 0.58 -5.83 -4.72
C TRP A 61 -0.84 -6.01 -5.26
N GLY A 62 -1.42 -7.20 -5.22
CA GLY A 62 -2.69 -7.49 -5.93
C GLY A 62 -3.83 -6.58 -5.47
N SER A 63 -3.98 -6.38 -4.16
CA SER A 63 -4.98 -5.43 -3.63
C SER A 63 -4.68 -3.95 -3.92
N LEU A 64 -3.43 -3.63 -4.29
CA LEU A 64 -3.04 -2.27 -4.69
C LEU A 64 -3.39 -1.96 -6.14
N GLY A 65 -3.61 -2.98 -6.99
CA GLY A 65 -4.07 -2.78 -8.38
C GLY A 65 -5.44 -2.11 -8.43
N ASP A 66 -6.41 -2.63 -7.68
CA ASP A 66 -7.75 -2.01 -7.59
C ASP A 66 -7.68 -0.58 -7.02
N ILE A 67 -6.82 -0.37 -6.02
CA ILE A 67 -6.58 0.95 -5.43
C ILE A 67 -5.99 1.91 -6.46
N LEU A 68 -5.02 1.44 -7.26
CA LEU A 68 -4.38 2.21 -8.33
C LEU A 68 -5.39 2.67 -9.39
N ASP A 69 -6.31 1.80 -9.79
CA ASP A 69 -7.35 2.17 -10.74
C ASP A 69 -8.29 3.24 -10.19
N VAL A 70 -8.66 3.14 -8.90
CA VAL A 70 -9.42 4.19 -8.22
C VAL A 70 -8.61 5.49 -8.11
N MET A 71 -7.30 5.40 -7.82
CA MET A 71 -6.41 6.56 -7.79
C MET A 71 -6.32 7.23 -9.17
N ARG A 72 -6.18 6.46 -10.26
CA ARG A 72 -6.17 7.01 -11.63
C ARG A 72 -7.46 7.76 -11.96
N GLN A 73 -8.61 7.14 -11.67
CA GLN A 73 -9.92 7.74 -11.93
C GLN A 73 -10.10 9.05 -11.16
N ARG A 74 -9.70 9.07 -9.88
CA ARG A 74 -9.74 10.30 -9.06
C ARG A 74 -8.78 11.36 -9.56
N ALA A 75 -7.54 11.00 -9.90
CA ALA A 75 -6.57 11.95 -10.44
C ALA A 75 -7.08 12.59 -11.73
N ALA A 76 -7.69 11.80 -12.62
CA ALA A 76 -8.31 12.29 -13.85
C ALA A 76 -9.51 13.22 -13.57
N ALA A 77 -10.36 12.88 -12.59
CA ALA A 77 -11.50 13.71 -12.21
C ALA A 77 -11.12 15.06 -11.59
N LEU A 78 -9.95 15.14 -10.95
CA LEU A 78 -9.41 16.37 -10.37
C LEU A 78 -8.55 17.17 -11.36
N SER A 79 -8.29 16.64 -12.55
CA SER A 79 -7.49 17.30 -13.58
C SER A 79 -8.13 18.62 -14.00
N GLY A 80 -7.36 19.72 -13.94
CA GLY A 80 -7.83 21.07 -14.26
C GLY A 80 -8.61 21.78 -13.16
N ALA A 81 -8.78 21.15 -11.98
CA ALA A 81 -9.35 21.82 -10.82
C ALA A 81 -8.32 22.77 -10.17
N ASP A 82 -8.72 23.99 -9.78
CA ASP A 82 -7.84 24.94 -9.08
C ASP A 82 -7.71 24.59 -7.58
N LEU A 83 -7.09 23.44 -7.29
CA LEU A 83 -7.01 22.87 -5.93
C LEU A 83 -5.65 23.11 -5.29
N ARG A 84 -5.57 24.02 -4.32
CA ARG A 84 -4.37 24.15 -3.46
C ARG A 84 -3.96 22.80 -2.85
N VAL A 85 -2.71 22.66 -2.39
CA VAL A 85 -2.17 21.44 -1.75
C VAL A 85 -3.12 20.83 -0.71
N GLY A 86 -3.73 21.64 0.15
CA GLY A 86 -4.72 21.16 1.13
C GLY A 86 -5.98 20.54 0.50
N GLY A 87 -6.41 21.04 -0.65
CA GLY A 87 -7.48 20.47 -1.46
C GLY A 87 -7.08 19.14 -2.11
N VAL A 88 -5.86 19.03 -2.64
CA VAL A 88 -5.34 17.73 -3.13
C VAL A 88 -5.29 16.70 -2.01
N LEU A 89 -4.79 17.08 -0.82
CA LEU A 89 -4.78 16.18 0.33
C LEU A 89 -6.19 15.69 0.72
N ARG A 90 -7.18 16.58 0.70
CA ARG A 90 -8.57 16.25 1.06
C ARG A 90 -9.29 15.43 -0.01
N GLU A 91 -9.21 15.84 -1.26
CA GLU A 91 -10.02 15.26 -2.35
C GLU A 91 -9.37 14.01 -2.96
N PHE A 92 -8.03 13.97 -2.96
CA PHE A 92 -7.26 12.87 -3.53
C PHE A 92 -6.77 11.88 -2.47
N ILE A 93 -6.08 12.35 -1.42
CA ILE A 93 -5.36 11.46 -0.48
C ILE A 93 -6.27 10.92 0.63
N GLU A 94 -7.06 11.77 1.28
CA GLU A 94 -7.92 11.40 2.43
C GLU A 94 -8.79 10.16 2.17
N PRO A 95 -9.45 9.98 1.00
CA PRO A 95 -10.27 8.81 0.74
C PRO A 95 -9.51 7.48 0.82
N PHE A 96 -8.22 7.47 0.50
CA PHE A 96 -7.37 6.28 0.59
C PHE A 96 -6.81 6.05 1.99
N LEU A 97 -6.81 7.08 2.84
CA LEU A 97 -6.39 6.99 4.23
C LEU A 97 -7.53 6.57 5.17
N ARG A 98 -8.79 6.91 4.85
CA ARG A 98 -9.97 6.52 5.66
C ARG A 98 -10.05 5.03 6.01
N PRO A 99 -9.77 4.08 5.10
CA PRO A 99 -9.73 2.67 5.47
C PRO A 99 -8.72 2.34 6.58
N LEU A 100 -7.69 3.16 6.79
CA LEU A 100 -6.69 3.00 7.84
C LEU A 100 -7.16 3.53 9.21
N ASP A 101 -8.38 4.08 9.31
CA ASP A 101 -9.00 4.36 10.61
C ASP A 101 -9.36 3.06 11.34
N ASP A 102 -9.55 1.97 10.60
CA ASP A 102 -9.63 0.63 11.16
C ASP A 102 -8.24 0.13 11.61
N PRO A 103 -8.04 -0.20 12.90
CA PRO A 103 -6.74 -0.64 13.41
C PRO A 103 -6.19 -1.88 12.70
N GLU A 104 -7.06 -2.80 12.26
CA GLU A 104 -6.64 -4.03 11.60
C GLU A 104 -6.17 -3.76 10.16
N ALA A 105 -6.90 -2.96 9.40
CA ALA A 105 -6.47 -2.46 8.11
C ALA A 105 -5.16 -1.65 8.21
N ALA A 106 -5.03 -0.80 9.22
CA ALA A 106 -3.81 -0.03 9.47
C ALA A 106 -2.60 -0.94 9.77
N ALA A 107 -2.80 -1.97 10.60
CA ALA A 107 -1.75 -2.94 10.91
C ALA A 107 -1.31 -3.72 9.64
N THR A 108 -2.28 -4.14 8.84
CA THR A 108 -2.04 -4.83 7.56
C THR A 108 -1.27 -3.94 6.58
N ALA A 109 -1.69 -2.69 6.42
CA ALA A 109 -1.01 -1.72 5.55
C ALA A 109 0.43 -1.44 6.02
N ARG A 110 0.65 -1.23 7.32
CA ARG A 110 2.00 -1.05 7.89
C ARG A 110 2.90 -2.26 7.67
N ARG A 111 2.38 -3.47 7.85
CA ARG A 111 3.12 -4.71 7.60
C ARG A 111 3.50 -4.82 6.13
N ARG A 112 2.56 -4.55 5.22
CA ARG A 112 2.83 -4.51 3.77
C ARG A 112 3.95 -3.54 3.42
N LEU A 113 3.91 -2.32 3.95
CA LEU A 113 4.97 -1.32 3.72
C LEU A 113 6.33 -1.78 4.27
N ARG A 114 6.36 -2.43 5.44
CA ARG A 114 7.58 -3.01 5.99
C ARG A 114 8.15 -4.11 5.10
N VAL A 115 7.29 -5.01 4.60
CA VAL A 115 7.68 -6.07 3.66
C VAL A 115 8.27 -5.46 2.38
N ILE A 116 7.58 -4.50 1.76
CA ILE A 116 8.06 -3.77 0.57
C ILE A 116 9.43 -3.12 0.81
N ALA A 117 9.59 -2.40 1.92
CA ALA A 117 10.84 -1.74 2.25
C ALA A 117 11.99 -2.70 2.54
N SER A 118 11.70 -3.95 2.91
CA SER A 118 12.70 -4.95 3.29
C SER A 118 13.25 -5.79 2.15
N ALA A 119 12.61 -5.78 0.96
CA ALA A 119 13.00 -6.60 -0.17
C ALA A 119 13.20 -5.74 -1.44
N PRO A 120 14.45 -5.62 -1.95
CA PRO A 120 14.74 -4.80 -3.14
C PRO A 120 13.86 -5.11 -4.34
N ALA A 121 13.56 -6.40 -4.56
CA ALA A 121 12.74 -6.81 -5.69
C ALA A 121 11.27 -6.31 -5.58
N LEU A 122 10.77 -5.95 -4.40
CA LEU A 122 9.48 -5.25 -4.22
C LEU A 122 9.61 -3.77 -4.59
N LEU A 123 10.72 -3.12 -4.24
CA LEU A 123 10.95 -1.70 -4.58
C LEU A 123 11.07 -1.48 -6.09
N ASP A 124 11.63 -2.45 -6.82
CA ASP A 124 11.77 -2.37 -8.28
C ASP A 124 10.49 -2.73 -9.05
N HIS A 125 9.42 -3.12 -8.34
CA HIS A 125 8.17 -3.58 -8.94
C HIS A 125 7.45 -2.45 -9.72
N PRO A 126 6.89 -2.71 -10.92
CA PRO A 126 6.22 -1.70 -11.75
C PRO A 126 5.11 -0.92 -11.02
N THR A 127 4.36 -1.61 -10.15
CA THR A 127 3.30 -1.01 -9.33
C THR A 127 3.77 0.20 -8.54
N LEU A 128 5.00 0.22 -8.02
CA LEU A 128 5.50 1.37 -7.26
C LEU A 128 5.70 2.60 -8.17
N ARG A 129 6.22 2.39 -9.38
CA ARG A 129 6.35 3.46 -10.39
C ARG A 129 4.99 3.95 -10.87
N GLU A 130 4.01 3.06 -10.97
CA GLU A 130 2.63 3.44 -11.30
C GLU A 130 2.01 4.30 -10.21
N ILE A 131 2.21 3.96 -8.93
CA ILE A 131 1.75 4.78 -7.80
C ILE A 131 2.37 6.17 -7.87
N GLU A 132 3.68 6.24 -8.10
CA GLU A 132 4.40 7.51 -8.25
C GLU A 132 3.84 8.36 -9.39
N ALA A 133 3.62 7.78 -10.57
CA ALA A 133 3.08 8.49 -11.73
C ALA A 133 1.66 9.04 -11.47
N VAL A 134 0.82 8.27 -10.79
CA VAL A 134 -0.55 8.68 -10.43
C VAL A 134 -0.53 9.80 -9.40
N LEU A 135 0.35 9.73 -8.39
CA LEU A 135 0.54 10.80 -7.42
C LEU A 135 1.06 12.08 -8.09
N ALA A 136 2.04 11.97 -8.98
CA ALA A 136 2.55 13.10 -9.73
C ALA A 136 1.45 13.78 -10.56
N THR A 137 0.58 12.99 -11.19
CA THR A 137 -0.58 13.51 -11.93
C THR A 137 -1.55 14.27 -11.02
N ALA A 138 -1.87 13.71 -9.85
CA ALA A 138 -2.76 14.35 -8.88
C ALA A 138 -2.17 15.65 -8.31
N VAL A 139 -0.86 15.71 -8.07
CA VAL A 139 -0.18 16.92 -7.60
C VAL A 139 -0.08 17.98 -8.69
N ALA A 140 0.22 17.59 -9.94
CA ALA A 140 0.28 18.49 -11.08
C ALA A 140 -1.09 19.11 -11.44
N ALA A 141 -2.18 18.47 -11.03
CA ALA A 141 -3.53 19.02 -11.15
C ALA A 141 -3.83 20.15 -10.15
N GLY A 142 -3.09 20.27 -9.04
CA GLY A 142 -3.16 21.45 -8.16
C GLY A 142 -2.43 22.66 -8.77
N PRO A 143 -2.61 23.90 -8.27
CA PRO A 143 -1.85 25.03 -8.76
C PRO A 143 -0.38 24.75 -8.50
N SER A 144 0.46 25.07 -9.50
CA SER A 144 1.90 25.17 -9.29
C SER A 144 2.17 25.95 -8.01
N PRO A 145 3.14 25.55 -7.17
CA PRO A 145 3.50 26.30 -5.97
C PRO A 145 3.89 27.71 -6.40
N SER A 146 2.94 28.64 -6.32
CA SER A 146 3.13 30.00 -6.81
C SER A 146 4.02 30.72 -5.81
N GLY A 147 5.33 30.74 -6.10
CA GLY A 147 6.31 31.80 -5.81
C GLY A 147 6.51 32.33 -4.38
N ALA A 148 5.70 31.93 -3.40
CA ALA A 148 5.79 32.39 -2.03
C ALA A 148 6.59 31.39 -1.22
N PRO A 149 7.81 31.74 -0.77
CA PRO A 149 8.60 30.83 0.02
C PRO A 149 7.87 30.55 1.36
N PRO A 150 7.96 29.33 1.91
CA PRO A 150 7.16 28.91 3.05
C PRO A 150 7.39 29.83 4.26
N PRO A 151 6.42 29.99 5.18
CA PRO A 151 6.48 31.00 6.24
C PRO A 151 7.73 30.91 7.14
N TRP A 152 8.34 29.73 7.25
CA TRP A 152 9.58 29.53 8.01
C TRP A 152 10.85 30.08 7.31
N SER A 153 10.81 30.33 6.00
CA SER A 153 11.93 30.86 5.21
C SER A 153 12.27 32.34 5.45
N ARG A 154 11.39 33.10 6.12
CA ARG A 154 11.65 34.50 6.48
C ARG A 154 12.53 34.66 7.71
N THR A 155 12.76 33.57 8.45
CA THR A 155 13.63 33.58 9.62
C THR A 155 15.06 33.31 9.14
N ARG A 156 15.79 34.37 8.77
CA ARG A 156 17.23 34.31 8.55
C ARG A 156 17.89 33.85 9.84
N TRP A 157 18.14 32.55 9.95
CA TRP A 157 19.00 31.99 10.98
C TRP A 157 20.38 32.65 10.85
N SER A 158 20.74 33.46 11.84
CA SER A 158 22.07 34.04 11.97
C SER A 158 22.79 33.24 13.06
N PRO A 159 23.86 32.49 12.74
CA PRO A 159 24.64 31.82 13.77
C PRO A 159 25.27 32.89 14.65
N SER A 160 24.89 32.92 15.92
CA SER A 160 25.57 33.72 16.93
C SER A 160 27.03 33.30 16.97
N ARG A 161 27.93 34.29 16.80
CA ARG A 161 29.36 34.14 17.06
C ARG A 161 29.55 33.76 18.53
N SER A 162 30.21 32.64 18.78
CA SER A 162 30.69 32.26 20.12
C SER A 162 31.71 33.29 20.64
N PRO A 163 31.63 33.76 21.89
CA PRO A 163 32.71 34.54 22.48
C PRO A 163 33.86 33.61 22.89
N ARG A 164 35.07 34.15 22.82
CA ARG A 164 36.33 33.52 23.26
C ARG A 164 36.44 33.49 24.77
#